data_AF-A0A1H9QLU8-F1
#
_entry.id   AF-A0A1H9QLU8-F1
#
_cell.length_a   1.000
_cell.length_b   1.000
_cell.length_c   1.000
_cell.angle_alpha   90.00
_cell.angle_beta   90.00
_cell.angle_gamma   90.00
#
_symmetry.space_group_name_H-M   'P 1'
#
loop_
_entity.id
_entity.type
_entity.pdbx_description
1 polymer ?
#
loop_
_entity_poly.entity_id
_entity_poly.type
_entity_poly.pdbx_seq_one_letter_code
_entity_poly.pdbx_strand_id
1 'polypeptide(L)'
;MLRNDSMVSVLYSAGKVFDNLRSGRLATEAFLRSGKTCGIASRADLQLLEDLKDAGHIVAQAKRAGLHPSAELVCAINAAMTRSVALHPGELRTLEQNSGVRTSYGDPIGHRR
;
A
#
# COMPACT_ATOMS: atom_id res chain seq x y z
N MET A 1 -19.57 -9.02 -2.44
CA MET A 1 -18.99 -8.29 -3.59
C MET A 1 -18.50 -6.94 -3.09
N LEU A 2 -17.19 -6.65 -3.12
CA LEU A 2 -16.70 -5.29 -2.80
C LEU A 2 -17.20 -4.36 -3.90
N ARG A 3 -18.05 -3.37 -3.57
CA ARG A 3 -18.42 -2.31 -4.52
C ARG A 3 -17.14 -1.52 -4.82
N ASN A 4 -16.90 -1.19 -6.09
CA ASN A 4 -15.71 -0.42 -6.49
C ASN A 4 -15.57 0.87 -5.67
N ASP A 5 -16.67 1.48 -5.24
CA ASP A 5 -16.66 2.71 -4.44
C ASP A 5 -16.09 2.50 -3.02
N SER A 6 -16.23 1.32 -2.42
CA SER A 6 -15.61 1.03 -1.12
C SER A 6 -14.09 0.89 -1.25
N MET A 7 -13.62 0.30 -2.35
CA MET A 7 -12.19 0.15 -2.61
C MET A 7 -11.54 1.50 -2.92
N VAL A 8 -12.18 2.35 -3.72
CA VAL A 8 -11.71 3.72 -3.97
C VAL A 8 -11.55 4.50 -2.67
N SER A 9 -12.54 4.42 -1.76
CA SER A 9 -12.45 5.12 -0.48
C SER A 9 -11.30 4.61 0.38
N VAL A 10 -11.10 3.29 0.44
CA VAL A 10 -10.00 2.68 1.22
C VAL A 10 -8.64 3.08 0.65
N LEU A 11 -8.44 2.99 -0.66
CA LEU A 11 -7.16 3.32 -1.29
C LEU A 11 -6.85 4.82 -1.20
N TYR A 12 -7.85 5.68 -1.38
CA TYR A 12 -7.68 7.12 -1.17
C TYR A 12 -7.26 7.43 0.26
N SER A 13 -7.96 6.88 1.26
CA SER A 13 -7.61 7.07 2.68
C SER A 13 -6.22 6.53 3.00
N ALA A 14 -5.85 5.35 2.47
CA ALA A 14 -4.52 4.78 2.66
C ALA A 14 -3.42 5.70 2.11
N GLY A 15 -3.57 6.18 0.88
CA GLY A 15 -2.60 7.10 0.28
C GLY A 15 -2.49 8.42 1.05
N LYS A 16 -3.59 8.95 1.61
CA LYS A 16 -3.57 10.19 2.42
C LYS A 16 -2.85 10.00 3.76
N VAL A 17 -3.07 8.89 4.45
CA VAL A 17 -2.57 8.66 5.81
C VAL A 17 -1.13 8.18 5.82
N PHE A 18 -0.75 7.29 4.91
CA PHE A 18 0.52 6.57 5.02
C PHE A 18 1.64 7.14 4.12
N ASP A 19 1.31 7.73 2.96
CA ASP A 19 2.32 8.14 1.97
C ASP A 19 2.09 9.55 1.40
N ASN A 20 1.36 10.41 2.14
CA ASN A 20 1.19 11.83 1.82
C ASN A 20 0.67 12.12 0.39
N LEU A 21 -0.31 11.35 -0.09
CA LEU A 21 -0.95 11.57 -1.38
C LEU A 21 -1.50 13.01 -1.46
N ARG A 22 -1.06 13.77 -2.47
CA ARG A 22 -1.46 15.18 -2.67
C ARG A 22 -2.67 15.31 -3.59
N SER A 23 -2.89 14.31 -4.44
CA SER A 23 -4.00 14.25 -5.38
C SER A 23 -5.35 14.27 -4.69
N GLY A 24 -6.30 15.00 -5.28
CA GLY A 24 -7.65 15.13 -4.76
C GLY A 24 -8.50 13.87 -5.00
N ARG A 25 -9.55 13.71 -4.18
CA ARG A 25 -10.42 12.52 -4.21
C ARG A 25 -11.01 12.22 -5.59
N LEU A 26 -11.47 13.25 -6.31
CA LEU A 26 -12.04 13.12 -7.65
C LEU A 26 -11.03 12.59 -8.68
N ALA A 27 -9.79 13.09 -8.65
CA ALA A 27 -8.73 12.64 -9.54
C ALA A 27 -8.32 11.20 -9.23
N THR A 28 -8.20 10.85 -7.94
CA THR A 28 -7.95 9.47 -7.49
C THR A 28 -9.06 8.51 -7.92
N GLU A 29 -10.32 8.90 -7.76
CA GLU A 29 -11.46 8.06 -8.18
C GLU A 29 -11.49 7.86 -9.70
N ALA A 30 -11.26 8.92 -10.48
CA ALA A 30 -11.19 8.84 -11.93
C ALA A 30 -10.05 7.90 -12.38
N PHE A 31 -8.90 7.98 -11.71
CA PHE A 31 -7.76 7.08 -11.94
C PHE A 31 -8.11 5.62 -11.62
N LEU A 32 -8.64 5.35 -10.42
CA LEU A 32 -8.92 3.98 -9.98
C LEU A 32 -10.04 3.33 -10.80
N ARG A 33 -11.04 4.11 -11.25
CA ARG A 33 -12.16 3.60 -12.05
C ARG A 33 -11.83 3.43 -13.53
N SER A 34 -11.02 4.33 -14.11
CA SER A 34 -10.88 4.42 -15.58
C SER A 34 -9.44 4.61 -16.08
N GLY A 35 -8.44 4.68 -15.21
CA GLY A 35 -7.04 4.92 -15.56
C GLY A 35 -6.74 6.37 -15.96
N LYS A 36 -7.70 7.28 -15.84
CA LYS A 36 -7.49 8.70 -16.16
C LYS A 36 -6.52 9.34 -15.16
N THR A 37 -5.45 9.94 -15.67
CA THR A 37 -4.40 10.60 -14.87
C THR A 37 -4.57 12.12 -14.76
N CYS A 38 -5.61 12.67 -15.39
CA CYS A 38 -5.90 14.10 -15.32
C CYS A 38 -6.17 14.54 -13.87
N GLY A 39 -5.46 15.58 -13.42
CA GLY A 39 -5.59 16.11 -12.06
C GLY A 39 -4.79 15.36 -10.99
N ILE A 40 -3.96 14.38 -11.36
CA ILE A 40 -2.96 13.81 -10.46
C ILE A 40 -1.86 14.84 -10.21
N ALA A 41 -1.56 15.08 -8.94
CA ALA A 41 -0.72 16.20 -8.52
C ALA A 41 0.76 16.02 -8.86
N SER A 42 1.23 14.77 -9.05
CA SER A 42 2.63 14.50 -9.37
C SER A 42 2.87 13.09 -9.90
N ARG A 43 4.07 12.84 -10.42
CA ARG A 43 4.52 11.49 -10.79
C ARG A 43 4.60 10.55 -9.59
N ALA A 44 5.03 11.04 -8.43
CA ALA A 44 5.09 10.23 -7.21
C ALA A 44 3.69 9.81 -6.75
N ASP A 45 2.71 10.72 -6.83
CA ASP A 45 1.31 10.41 -6.55
C ASP A 45 0.76 9.35 -7.52
N LEU A 46 1.12 9.43 -8.81
CA LEU A 46 0.71 8.43 -9.80
C LEU A 46 1.28 7.06 -9.46
N GLN A 47 2.58 6.98 -9.16
CA GLN A 47 3.26 5.74 -8.78
C GLN A 47 2.65 5.12 -7.52
N LEU A 48 2.33 5.94 -6.52
CA LEU A 48 1.63 5.49 -5.32
C LEU A 48 0.23 4.94 -5.61
N LEU A 49 -0.54 5.62 -6.46
CA LEU A 49 -1.88 5.16 -6.82
C LEU A 49 -1.85 3.87 -7.65
N GLU A 50 -0.85 3.68 -8.51
CA GLU A 50 -0.60 2.43 -9.24
C GLU A 50 -0.28 1.29 -8.28
N ASP A 51 0.64 1.50 -7.34
CA ASP A 51 1.00 0.51 -6.31
C ASP A 51 -0.21 0.13 -5.43
N LEU A 52 -0.97 1.12 -4.98
CA LEU A 52 -2.17 0.90 -4.16
C LEU A 52 -3.26 0.14 -4.93
N LYS A 53 -3.40 0.39 -6.22
CA LYS A 53 -4.34 -0.34 -7.08
C LYS A 53 -3.93 -1.80 -7.22
N ASP A 54 -2.66 -2.07 -7.48
CA ASP A 54 -2.12 -3.43 -7.62
C ASP A 54 -2.27 -4.21 -6.29
N ALA A 55 -1.87 -3.60 -5.17
CA ALA A 55 -2.07 -4.15 -3.83
C ALA A 55 -3.55 -4.42 -3.49
N GLY A 56 -4.44 -3.48 -3.83
CA GLY A 56 -5.87 -3.61 -3.61
C GLY A 56 -6.49 -4.78 -4.37
N HIS A 57 -6.01 -5.05 -5.60
CA HIS A 57 -6.45 -6.21 -6.37
C HIS A 57 -6.03 -7.54 -5.72
N ILE A 58 -4.81 -7.63 -5.19
CA ILE A 58 -4.32 -8.82 -4.48
C ILE A 58 -5.21 -9.12 -3.26
N VAL A 59 -5.49 -8.10 -2.44
CA VAL A 59 -6.37 -8.24 -1.26
C VAL A 59 -7.78 -8.67 -1.66
N ALA A 60 -8.34 -8.05 -2.71
CA ALA A 60 -9.67 -8.38 -3.19
C ALA A 60 -9.74 -9.82 -3.73
N GLN A 61 -8.69 -10.29 -4.43
CA GLN A 61 -8.60 -11.66 -4.93
C GLN A 61 -8.47 -12.66 -3.78
N ALA A 62 -7.56 -12.41 -2.82
CA ALA A 62 -7.39 -13.25 -1.64
C ALA A 62 -8.70 -13.40 -0.85
N LYS A 63 -9.43 -12.29 -0.65
CA LYS A 63 -10.75 -12.30 0.00
C LYS A 63 -11.78 -13.13 -0.78
N ARG A 64 -11.80 -13.02 -2.11
CA ARG A 64 -12.72 -13.80 -2.96
C ARG A 64 -12.40 -15.31 -2.91
N ALA A 65 -11.12 -15.64 -2.79
CA ALA A 65 -10.65 -17.02 -2.64
C ALA A 65 -10.81 -17.57 -1.21
N GLY A 66 -11.29 -16.77 -0.25
CA GLY A 66 -11.45 -17.18 1.13
C GLY A 66 -10.13 -17.37 1.88
N LEU A 67 -9.04 -16.75 1.39
CA LEU A 67 -7.74 -16.85 2.05
C LEU A 67 -7.74 -16.06 3.36
N HIS A 68 -7.16 -16.67 4.39
CA HIS A 68 -6.88 -16.01 5.64
C HIS A 68 -5.63 -15.13 5.54
N PRO A 69 -5.50 -14.07 6.36
CA PRO A 69 -4.27 -13.30 6.45
C PRO A 69 -3.08 -14.22 6.77
N SER A 70 -2.07 -14.18 5.90
CA SER A 70 -0.84 -14.96 6.04
C SER A 70 0.37 -14.08 5.74
N ALA A 71 1.55 -14.51 6.19
CA ALA A 71 2.81 -13.84 5.85
C ALA A 71 3.03 -13.78 4.33
N GLU A 72 2.68 -14.84 3.62
CA GLU A 72 2.76 -14.91 2.14
C GLU A 72 1.89 -13.84 1.48
N LEU A 73 0.66 -13.65 1.97
CA LEU A 73 -0.24 -12.62 1.46
C LEU A 73 0.32 -11.21 1.73
N VAL A 74 0.90 -10.99 2.92
CA VAL A 74 1.55 -9.71 3.26
C VAL A 74 2.75 -9.45 2.34
N CYS A 75 3.58 -10.47 2.09
CA CYS A 75 4.70 -10.37 1.16
C CYS A 75 4.23 -10.08 -0.27
N ALA A 76 3.17 -10.75 -0.74
CA ALA A 76 2.61 -10.52 -2.07
C ALA A 76 2.09 -9.08 -2.24
N ILE A 77 1.43 -8.54 -1.21
CA ILE A 77 0.99 -7.14 -1.20
C ILE A 77 2.19 -6.20 -1.25
N ASN A 78 3.21 -6.41 -0.41
CA ASN A 78 4.43 -5.60 -0.38
C ASN A 78 5.21 -5.67 -1.71
N ALA A 79 5.25 -6.84 -2.36
CA ALA A 79 5.88 -7.03 -3.67
C ALA A 79 5.19 -6.23 -4.79
N ALA A 80 3.93 -5.85 -4.62
CA ALA A 80 3.20 -5.03 -5.58
C ALA A 80 3.46 -3.52 -5.43
N MET A 81 4.16 -3.10 -4.37
CA MET A 81 4.37 -1.68 -4.02
C MET A 81 5.76 -1.15 -4.40
N THR A 82 6.27 -1.53 -5.58
CA THR A 82 7.67 -1.28 -5.99
C THR A 82 7.94 0.13 -6.51
N ARG A 83 6.90 0.88 -6.89
CA ARG A 83 7.07 2.17 -7.58
C ARG A 83 7.23 3.32 -6.59
N SER A 84 6.76 3.16 -5.36
CA SER A 84 6.66 4.25 -4.39
C SER A 84 7.04 3.93 -2.95
N VAL A 85 6.83 2.70 -2.43
CA VAL A 85 6.87 2.46 -0.96
C VAL A 85 7.79 1.32 -0.53
N ALA A 86 7.90 0.24 -1.29
CA ALA A 86 8.56 -0.97 -0.83
C ALA A 86 10.10 -0.81 -0.79
N LEU A 87 10.65 -0.71 0.43
CA LEU A 87 12.09 -0.73 0.71
C LEU A 87 12.72 -2.08 0.33
N HIS A 88 12.02 -3.18 0.62
CA HIS A 88 12.40 -4.56 0.29
C HIS A 88 11.15 -5.30 -0.24
N PRO A 89 10.84 -5.19 -1.54
CA PRO A 89 9.64 -5.77 -2.11
C PRO A 89 9.57 -7.30 -1.93
N GLY A 90 8.45 -7.80 -1.40
CA GLY A 90 8.21 -9.24 -1.22
C GLY A 90 8.84 -9.87 0.02
N GLU A 91 9.60 -9.11 0.80
CA GLU A 91 10.34 -9.63 1.95
C GLU A 91 9.81 -9.08 3.27
N LEU A 92 9.78 -9.93 4.30
CA LEU A 92 9.62 -9.48 5.67
C LEU A 92 10.93 -8.86 6.12
N ARG A 93 10.85 -7.73 6.85
CA ARG A 93 12.04 -7.11 7.42
C ARG A 93 12.69 -8.05 8.45
N THR A 94 14.02 -8.12 8.40
CA THR A 94 14.84 -8.78 9.41
C THR A 94 15.09 -7.86 10.60
N LEU A 95 15.58 -8.41 11.71
CA LEU A 95 15.91 -7.64 12.93
C LEU A 95 16.97 -6.56 12.69
N GLU A 96 17.81 -6.74 11.68
CA GLU A 96 18.87 -5.79 11.30
C GLU A 96 18.31 -4.62 10.47
N GLN A 97 17.11 -4.79 9.88
CA GLN A 97 16.41 -3.81 9.05
C GLN A 97 15.43 -3.00 9.91
N ASN A 98 15.99 -2.11 10.73
CA ASN A 98 15.27 -1.31 11.71
C ASN A 98 14.07 -0.54 11.13
N SER A 99 12.89 -0.74 11.71
CA SER A 99 11.66 -0.03 11.33
C SER A 99 11.54 1.37 11.96
N GLY A 100 12.43 1.74 12.90
CA GLY A 100 12.37 2.99 13.65
C GLY A 100 11.17 3.11 14.60
N VAL A 101 10.38 2.05 14.77
CA VAL A 101 9.19 2.01 15.61
C VAL A 101 9.37 0.95 16.68
N ARG A 102 9.19 1.35 17.95
CA ARG A 102 9.14 0.42 19.08
C ARG A 102 7.92 -0.49 18.95
N THR A 103 8.15 -1.79 18.87
CA THR A 103 7.06 -2.77 18.90
C THR A 103 7.05 -3.49 20.24
N SER A 104 5.91 -4.11 20.58
CA SER A 104 5.76 -4.95 21.78
C SER A 104 6.73 -6.14 21.82
N TYR A 105 7.37 -6.47 20.69
CA TYR A 105 8.33 -7.54 20.53
C TYR A 105 9.79 -7.06 20.55
N GLY A 106 10.02 -5.77 20.87
CA GLY A 106 11.34 -5.18 20.99
C GLY A 106 11.50 -3.92 20.15
N ASP A 107 12.51 -3.13 20.55
CA ASP A 107 13.05 -2.01 19.80
C ASP A 107 14.03 -2.60 18.77
N PRO A 108 13.76 -2.53 17.45
CA PRO A 108 14.74 -3.00 16.48
C PRO A 108 16.04 -2.20 16.57
N ILE A 109 16.02 -0.99 17.17
CA ILE A 109 17.17 -0.12 17.37
C ILE A 109 18.13 -0.72 18.42
N GLY A 110 18.81 -1.79 18.03
CA GLY A 110 19.95 -2.32 18.73
C GLY A 110 21.09 -1.30 18.73
N HIS A 111 21.36 -0.78 19.93
CA HIS A 111 22.59 -0.14 20.43
C HIS A 111 22.70 1.39 20.34
N ARG A 112 22.59 2.03 21.52
CA ARG A 112 23.80 2.51 22.21
C ARG A 112 23.64 2.46 23.74
N ARG A 113 24.63 1.80 24.35
CA ARG A 113 25.14 1.83 25.75
C ARG A 113 24.26 2.40 26.85
#